data_AF-A0A0F9FKD3-F1
#
_entry.id   AF-A0A0F9FKD3-F1
#
_cell.length_a   1.000
_cell.length_b   1.000
_cell.length_c   1.000
_cell.angle_alpha   90.00
_cell.angle_beta   90.00
_cell.angle_gamma   90.00
#
_symmetry.space_group_name_H-M   'P 1'
#
loop_
_entity.id
_entity.type
_entity.pdbx_description
1 polymer ?
#
loop_
_entity_poly.entity_id
_entity_poly.type
_entity_poly.pdbx_seq_one_letter_code
_entity_poly.pdbx_strand_id
1 'polypeptide(L)'
;MKLKFMLKQYLEVNYGDLDKFLTERFSFDEEYEFVAAEEVGNDSKTSINVEPELSKWDREHIEKVLETKKWECCQTRILLCYLCEQGEIPAGEYLISVSW
;
A
#
# COMPACT_ATOMS: atom_id res chain seq x y z
N MET A 1 -32.65 -17.91 -7.93
CA MET A 1 -31.66 -17.28 -7.01
C MET A 1 -31.46 -15.85 -7.46
N LYS A 2 -31.45 -14.84 -6.57
CA LYS A 2 -31.21 -13.44 -6.95
C LYS A 2 -29.74 -13.08 -6.70
N LEU A 3 -29.12 -12.36 -7.63
CA LEU A 3 -27.76 -11.83 -7.48
C LEU A 3 -27.75 -10.85 -6.30
N LYS A 4 -26.82 -11.05 -5.37
CA LYS A 4 -26.56 -10.10 -4.27
C LYS A 4 -25.40 -9.22 -4.68
N PHE A 5 -25.53 -7.91 -4.47
CA PHE A 5 -24.48 -6.93 -4.75
C PHE A 5 -24.42 -5.89 -3.62
N MET A 6 -23.28 -5.23 -3.51
CA MET A 6 -23.02 -4.14 -2.57
C MET A 6 -22.30 -3.03 -3.31
N LEU A 7 -22.72 -1.79 -3.10
CA LEU A 7 -21.98 -0.62 -3.54
C LEU A 7 -20.80 -0.40 -2.57
N LYS A 8 -19.58 -0.30 -3.10
CA LYS A 8 -18.39 0.12 -2.36
C LYS A 8 -17.82 1.37 -2.98
N GLN A 9 -17.29 2.26 -2.15
CA GLN A 9 -16.50 3.41 -2.55
C GLN A 9 -15.04 3.12 -2.20
N TYR A 10 -14.12 3.61 -3.03
CA TYR A 10 -12.69 3.44 -2.86
C TYR A 10 -11.94 4.69 -3.33
N LEU A 11 -10.74 4.88 -2.81
CA LEU A 11 -9.73 5.78 -3.33
C LEU A 11 -8.95 5.02 -4.40
N GLU A 12 -9.09 5.44 -5.65
CA GLU A 12 -8.38 4.79 -6.76
C GLU A 12 -6.93 5.25 -6.81
N VAL A 13 -6.00 4.29 -6.92
CA VAL A 13 -4.56 4.56 -6.99
C VAL A 13 -3.96 3.85 -8.19
N ASN A 14 -3.21 4.59 -8.99
CA ASN A 14 -2.37 4.03 -10.04
C ASN A 14 -1.11 3.43 -9.41
N TYR A 15 -0.79 2.17 -9.72
CA TYR A 15 0.36 1.50 -9.11
C TYR A 15 1.71 2.18 -9.44
N GLY A 16 1.88 2.75 -10.64
CA GLY A 16 3.11 3.46 -11.00
C GLY A 16 3.26 4.80 -10.27
N ASP A 17 2.15 5.47 -9.94
CA ASP A 17 2.18 6.65 -9.06
C ASP A 17 2.47 6.26 -7.61
N LEU A 18 1.93 5.13 -7.15
CA LEU A 18 2.22 4.57 -5.82
C LEU A 18 3.70 4.23 -5.67
N ASP A 19 4.28 3.57 -6.67
CA ASP A 19 5.69 3.15 -6.71
C ASP A 19 6.62 4.35 -6.54
N LYS A 20 6.42 5.40 -7.35
CA LYS A 20 7.17 6.65 -7.24
C LYS A 20 6.99 7.31 -5.89
N PHE A 21 5.74 7.45 -5.45
CA PHE A 21 5.42 8.11 -4.20
C PHE A 21 6.08 7.42 -3.00
N LEU A 22 5.99 6.09 -2.90
CA LEU A 22 6.60 5.34 -1.79
C LEU A 22 8.14 5.37 -1.88
N THR A 23 8.71 5.24 -3.07
CA THR A 23 10.16 5.35 -3.29
C THR A 23 10.70 6.68 -2.78
N GLU A 24 10.09 7.80 -3.20
CA GLU A 24 10.48 9.14 -2.79
C GLU A 24 10.26 9.35 -1.29
N ARG A 25 9.07 8.99 -0.80
CA ARG A 25 8.66 9.26 0.59
C ARG A 25 9.52 8.51 1.61
N PHE A 26 9.87 7.26 1.35
CA PHE A 26 10.70 6.47 2.26
C PHE A 26 12.19 6.56 1.95
N SER A 27 12.55 7.15 0.80
CA SER A 27 13.91 7.24 0.29
C SER A 27 14.56 5.86 0.18
N PHE A 28 13.87 4.93 -0.49
CA PHE A 28 14.35 3.57 -0.65
C PHE A 28 15.62 3.50 -1.49
N ASP A 29 16.47 2.53 -1.20
CA ASP A 29 17.71 2.27 -1.93
C ASP A 29 17.41 1.82 -3.38
N GLU A 30 16.32 1.08 -3.56
CA GLU A 30 15.81 0.59 -4.84
C GLU A 30 14.37 1.11 -5.03
N GLU A 31 13.94 1.25 -6.28
CA GLU A 31 12.56 1.64 -6.59
C GLU A 31 11.59 0.65 -5.92
N TYR A 32 10.59 1.20 -5.26
CA TYR A 32 9.48 0.41 -4.77
C TYR A 32 8.71 -0.13 -5.96
N GLU A 33 8.56 -1.45 -6.04
CA GLU A 33 7.80 -2.09 -7.09
C GLU A 33 6.60 -2.80 -6.46
N PHE A 34 5.42 -2.19 -6.50
CA PHE A 34 4.19 -2.77 -5.95
C PHE A 34 3.91 -4.18 -6.47
N VAL A 35 4.19 -4.41 -7.76
CA VAL A 35 4.01 -5.70 -8.43
C VAL A 35 4.88 -6.80 -7.83
N ALA A 36 6.11 -6.48 -7.46
CA ALA A 36 7.04 -7.39 -6.82
C ALA A 36 6.77 -7.50 -5.32
N ALA A 37 6.44 -6.38 -4.67
CA ALA A 37 6.16 -6.31 -3.25
C ALA A 37 4.90 -7.08 -2.87
N GLU A 38 3.84 -7.08 -3.68
CA GLU A 38 2.58 -7.77 -3.36
C GLU A 38 2.33 -9.01 -4.23
N GLU A 39 3.30 -9.41 -5.05
CA GLU A 39 3.20 -10.55 -5.97
C GLU A 39 1.96 -10.48 -6.89
N VAL A 40 1.65 -9.28 -7.40
CA VAL A 40 0.45 -9.03 -8.22
C VAL A 40 0.78 -9.03 -9.71
N GLY A 41 -0.13 -9.62 -10.50
CA GLY A 41 0.01 -9.73 -11.95
C GLY A 41 -0.62 -8.59 -12.75
N ASN A 42 -0.48 -8.66 -14.08
CA ASN A 42 -1.14 -7.72 -14.99
C ASN A 42 -2.67 -7.83 -14.88
N ASP A 43 -3.36 -6.73 -15.22
CA ASP A 43 -4.83 -6.61 -15.20
C ASP A 43 -5.45 -7.00 -13.85
N SER A 44 -4.75 -6.69 -12.76
CA SER A 44 -5.19 -6.98 -11.40
C SER A 44 -5.58 -5.72 -10.64
N LYS A 45 -6.36 -5.93 -9.59
CA LYS A 45 -6.78 -4.87 -8.66
C LYS A 45 -6.62 -5.39 -7.25
N THR A 46 -5.94 -4.61 -6.42
CA THR A 46 -5.69 -4.94 -5.01
C THR A 46 -6.37 -3.91 -4.14
N SER A 47 -7.20 -4.39 -3.22
CA SER A 47 -7.92 -3.56 -2.25
C SER A 47 -7.17 -3.58 -0.93
N ILE A 48 -6.79 -2.41 -0.42
CA ILE A 48 -6.10 -2.25 0.85
C ILE A 48 -6.91 -1.33 1.75
N ASN A 49 -7.32 -1.82 2.91
CA ASN A 49 -7.89 -0.98 3.96
C ASN A 49 -6.78 -0.30 4.75
N VAL A 50 -6.78 1.02 4.75
CA VAL A 50 -5.77 1.88 5.40
C VAL A 50 -6.41 2.56 6.60
N GLU A 51 -5.81 2.32 7.76
CA GLU A 51 -6.23 2.86 9.06
C GLU A 51 -5.00 3.45 9.79
N PRO A 52 -5.18 4.47 10.64
CA PRO A 52 -4.08 5.16 11.33
C PRO A 52 -3.51 4.37 12.52
N GLU A 53 -3.82 3.07 12.64
CA GLU A 53 -3.40 2.23 13.74
C GLU A 53 -2.53 1.07 13.24
N LEU A 54 -1.28 1.05 13.68
CA LEU A 54 -0.34 -0.04 13.44
C LEU A 54 -0.27 -0.96 14.66
N SER A 55 -0.33 -2.28 14.42
CA SER A 55 -0.04 -3.24 15.47
C SER A 55 1.42 -3.14 15.91
N LYS A 56 1.76 -3.67 17.10
CA LYS A 56 3.16 -3.70 17.55
C LYS A 56 4.09 -4.37 16.52
N TRP A 57 3.62 -5.44 15.87
CA TRP A 57 4.38 -6.15 14.85
C TRP A 57 4.57 -5.30 13.59
N ASP A 58 3.53 -4.60 13.15
CA ASP A 58 3.64 -3.68 12.01
C ASP A 58 4.61 -2.51 12.32
N ARG A 59 4.64 -2.06 13.58
CA ARG A 59 5.59 -1.03 14.04
C ARG A 59 7.04 -1.49 13.97
N GLU A 60 7.33 -2.70 14.43
CA GLU A 60 8.68 -3.27 14.32
C GLU A 60 9.13 -3.38 12.84
N HIS A 61 8.20 -3.68 11.92
CA HIS A 61 8.50 -3.73 10.50
C HIS A 61 8.76 -2.34 9.92
N ILE A 62 7.92 -1.34 10.20
CA ILE A 62 8.15 0.00 9.66
C ILE A 62 9.43 0.62 10.21
N GLU A 63 9.79 0.35 11.47
CA GLU A 63 11.07 0.80 12.04
C GLU A 63 12.26 0.21 11.26
N LYS A 64 12.22 -1.10 10.95
CA LYS A 64 13.23 -1.76 10.13
C LYS A 64 13.30 -1.16 8.72
N VAL A 65 12.16 -0.90 8.09
CA VAL A 65 12.09 -0.27 6.76
C VAL A 65 12.70 1.14 6.79
N LEU A 66 12.38 1.93 7.81
CA LEU A 66 12.90 3.30 7.97
C LEU A 66 14.41 3.32 8.24
N GLU A 67 14.93 2.35 8.99
CA GLU A 67 16.36 2.18 9.27
C GLU A 67 17.12 1.70 8.04
N THR A 68 16.63 0.65 7.37
CA THR A 68 17.36 -0.04 6.30
C THR A 68 17.15 0.57 4.92
N LYS A 69 16.12 1.41 4.74
CA LYS A 69 15.70 1.96 3.44
C LYS A 69 15.36 0.89 2.41
N LYS A 70 14.87 -0.25 2.88
CA LYS A 70 14.47 -1.38 2.04
C LYS A 70 13.06 -1.82 2.40
N TRP A 71 12.29 -2.11 1.37
CA TRP A 71 10.99 -2.75 1.50
C TRP A 71 11.16 -4.28 1.38
N GLU A 72 10.25 -5.03 1.99
CA GLU A 72 10.12 -6.47 1.82
C GLU A 72 8.73 -6.82 1.24
N CYS A 73 8.56 -8.07 0.84
CA CYS A 73 7.29 -8.58 0.31
C CYS A 73 6.15 -8.43 1.36
N CYS A 74 4.94 -8.15 0.86
CA CYS A 74 3.67 -7.99 1.59
C CYS A 74 3.63 -6.82 2.59
N GLN A 75 4.30 -5.70 2.29
CA GLN A 75 4.40 -4.55 3.20
C GLN A 75 3.59 -3.31 2.79
N THR A 76 2.93 -3.28 1.62
CA THR A 76 2.24 -2.07 1.13
C THR A 76 1.24 -1.52 2.16
N ARG A 77 0.43 -2.40 2.77
CA ARG A 77 -0.53 -2.01 3.80
C ARG A 77 0.15 -1.29 4.97
N ILE A 78 1.29 -1.79 5.43
CA ILE A 78 2.03 -1.23 6.57
C ILE A 78 2.54 0.17 6.21
N LEU A 79 3.11 0.33 5.02
CA LEU A 79 3.59 1.63 4.52
C LEU A 79 2.45 2.65 4.47
N LEU A 80 1.30 2.27 3.91
CA LEU A 80 0.14 3.15 3.80
C LEU A 80 -0.48 3.48 5.17
N CYS A 81 -0.64 2.49 6.05
CA CYS A 81 -1.11 2.70 7.43
C CYS A 81 -0.18 3.63 8.22
N TYR A 82 1.15 3.48 8.05
CA TYR A 82 2.11 4.40 8.65
C TYR A 82 1.92 5.83 8.16
N LEU A 83 1.80 6.05 6.85
CA LEU A 83 1.57 7.38 6.28
C LEU A 83 0.22 7.98 6.74
N CYS A 84 -0.80 7.13 6.89
CA CYS A 84 -2.08 7.54 7.46
C CYS A 84 -1.94 7.95 8.94
N GLU A 85 -1.17 7.21 9.73
CA GLU A 85 -0.87 7.56 11.13
C GLU A 85 -0.11 8.90 11.23
N GLN A 86 0.78 9.20 10.28
CA GLN A 86 1.48 10.49 10.19
C GLN A 86 0.60 11.63 9.66
N GLY A 87 -0.63 11.34 9.20
CA GLY A 87 -1.56 12.33 8.66
C GLY A 87 -1.25 12.78 7.22
N GLU A 88 -0.45 12.02 6.48
CA GLU A 88 -0.03 12.36 5.11
C GLU A 88 -1.03 11.90 4.04
N ILE A 89 -1.73 10.81 4.32
CA ILE A 89 -2.82 10.30 3.46
C ILE A 89 -4.06 10.02 4.33
N PRO A 90 -5.27 10.10 3.77
CA PRO A 90 -6.49 9.81 4.52
C PRO A 90 -6.67 8.30 4.77
N ALA A 91 -7.37 7.95 5.84
CA ALA A 91 -7.86 6.58 6.05
C ALA A 91 -8.93 6.22 5.00
N GLY A 92 -9.05 4.93 4.66
CA GLY A 92 -10.07 4.44 3.75
C GLY A 92 -9.67 3.18 2.99
N GLU A 93 -10.55 2.74 2.09
CA GLU A 93 -10.28 1.63 1.18
C GLU A 93 -9.58 2.15 -0.08
N TYR A 94 -8.36 1.70 -0.31
CA TYR A 94 -7.55 2.03 -1.48
C TYR A 94 -7.65 0.90 -2.50
N LEU A 95 -7.99 1.23 -3.75
CA LEU A 95 -8.02 0.27 -4.85
C LEU A 95 -6.85 0.57 -5.79
N ILE A 96 -5.80 -0.25 -5.69
CA ILE A 96 -4.60 -0.13 -6.51
C ILE A 96 -4.84 -0.93 -7.79
N SER A 97 -4.86 -0.23 -8.92
CA SER A 97 -5.07 -0.84 -10.24
C SER A 97 -3.74 -1.03 -10.95
N VAL A 98 -3.50 -2.26 -11.45
CA VAL A 98 -2.27 -2.68 -12.10
C VAL A 98 -2.55 -3.03 -13.55
N SER A 99 -1.85 -2.38 -14.50
CA SER A 99 -1.97 -2.64 -15.94
C SER A 99 -0.74 -2.12 -16.68
N TRP A 100 -0.13 -2.95 -17.52
CA TRP A 100 0.98 -2.60 -18.42
C TRP A 100 0.89 -3.29 -19.79
#